data_AF-A0A2W4LZ19-F1
#
_entry.id   AF-A0A2W4LZ19-F1
#
_cell.length_a   1.000
_cell.length_b   1.000
_cell.length_c   1.000
_cell.angle_alpha   90.00
_cell.angle_beta   90.00
_cell.angle_gamma   90.00
#
_symmetry.space_group_name_H-M   'P 1'
#
loop_
_entity.id
_entity.type
_entity.pdbx_description
1 polymer ?
#
loop_
_entity_poly.entity_id
_entity_poly.type
_entity_poly.pdbx_seq_one_letter_code
_entity_poly.pdbx_strand_id
1 'polypeptide(L)'
;MLVEFPAFCHGTFSELQRRVLRVAKSWAKAYEALRSFPPVSATVDLWPVPAGAVIRTCVATDLQRNVPAWRSYFVSRLCSAICERLDGRDVRDVFLDFENHVVPFAWGALDAAIAQAVTRTRSRQAIRIRTLLLHWEALASFQYVGRAGLTPVSLEALVRHHYGGLLTMWSGAAGGDLQATLLSAVSRMEGATQAEMRDAIVIRLLDLAGHDDRLRPNRCLHDKEWLLTKLASTDEPLLEELAGGDDGKLLTALYDFDEASRNPNA
;
A
#
# COMPACT_ATOMS: atom_id res chain seq x y z
N MET A 1 12.19 -20.84 -8.12
CA MET A 1 11.24 -20.38 -9.17
C MET A 1 11.83 -19.14 -9.83
N LEU A 2 11.78 -19.01 -11.16
CA LEU A 2 12.25 -17.81 -11.85
C LEU A 2 11.18 -16.72 -11.72
N VAL A 3 11.51 -15.58 -11.13
CA VAL A 3 10.58 -14.45 -10.99
C VAL A 3 10.84 -13.47 -12.10
N GLU A 4 9.78 -13.03 -12.77
CA GLU A 4 9.89 -12.09 -13.88
C GLU A 4 9.27 -10.74 -13.51
N PHE A 5 9.95 -9.68 -13.92
CA PHE A 5 9.50 -8.30 -13.75
C PHE A 5 9.36 -7.65 -15.12
N PRO A 6 8.46 -6.67 -15.28
CA PRO A 6 8.37 -5.91 -16.50
C PRO A 6 9.72 -5.32 -16.91
N ALA A 7 10.04 -5.34 -18.19
CA ALA A 7 11.25 -4.72 -18.72
C ALA A 7 11.29 -3.21 -18.44
N PHE A 8 10.14 -2.57 -18.20
CA PHE A 8 10.08 -1.18 -17.76
C PHE A 8 10.49 -0.97 -16.28
N CYS A 9 10.88 -2.02 -15.57
CA CYS A 9 11.45 -1.97 -14.23
C CYS A 9 12.98 -2.13 -14.19
N HIS A 10 13.67 -2.44 -15.30
CA HIS A 10 15.14 -2.53 -15.34
C HIS A 10 15.78 -1.66 -16.43
N GLY A 11 16.71 -0.79 -16.02
CA GLY A 11 17.39 0.16 -16.90
C GLY A 11 17.68 1.47 -16.18
N THR A 12 18.19 2.48 -16.87
CA THR A 12 18.32 3.83 -16.31
C THR A 12 16.97 4.52 -16.19
N PHE A 13 16.85 5.52 -15.32
CA PHE A 13 15.57 6.22 -15.08
C PHE A 13 14.93 6.74 -16.37
N SER A 14 15.72 7.37 -17.26
CA SER A 14 15.25 7.94 -18.52
C SER A 14 14.81 6.88 -19.53
N GLU A 15 15.45 5.71 -19.54
CA GLU A 15 15.02 4.57 -20.36
C GLU A 15 13.70 3.99 -19.86
N LEU A 16 13.58 3.80 -18.55
CA LEU A 16 12.38 3.28 -17.91
C LEU A 16 11.19 4.22 -18.12
N GLN A 17 11.40 5.53 -17.98
CA GLN A 17 10.34 6.52 -18.23
C GLN A 17 9.83 6.44 -19.67
N ARG A 18 10.73 6.32 -20.66
CA ARG A 18 10.32 6.15 -22.07
C ARG A 18 9.55 4.84 -22.28
N ARG A 19 9.97 3.74 -21.65
CA ARG A 19 9.26 2.45 -21.73
C ARG A 19 7.86 2.55 -21.12
N VAL A 20 7.75 3.09 -19.91
CA VAL A 20 6.47 3.29 -19.22
C VAL A 20 5.53 4.16 -20.05
N LEU A 21 5.99 5.28 -20.62
CA LEU A 21 5.14 6.15 -21.44
C LEU A 21 4.58 5.45 -22.69
N ARG A 22 5.33 4.51 -23.28
CA ARG A 22 4.84 3.70 -24.40
C ARG A 22 3.77 2.70 -23.97
N VAL A 23 4.02 1.97 -22.87
CA VAL A 23 3.04 1.02 -22.31
C VAL A 23 1.77 1.75 -21.89
N ALA A 24 1.92 2.87 -21.17
CA ALA A 24 0.82 3.72 -20.73
C ALA A 24 -0.06 4.19 -21.90
N LYS A 25 0.54 4.58 -23.03
CA LYS A 25 -0.21 4.97 -24.23
C LYS A 25 -1.08 3.83 -24.75
N SER A 26 -0.52 2.61 -24.81
CA SER A 26 -1.25 1.43 -25.28
C SER A 26 -2.37 1.03 -24.32
N TRP A 27 -2.06 1.01 -23.01
CA TRP A 27 -3.00 0.62 -21.97
C TRP A 27 -4.13 1.62 -21.81
N ALA A 28 -3.83 2.93 -21.80
CA ALA A 28 -4.85 3.97 -21.75
C ALA A 28 -5.82 3.90 -22.94
N LYS A 29 -5.31 3.67 -24.16
CA LYS A 29 -6.15 3.49 -25.36
C LYS A 29 -7.06 2.26 -25.24
N ALA A 30 -6.54 1.14 -24.75
CA ALA A 30 -7.34 -0.07 -24.56
C ALA A 30 -8.39 0.13 -23.46
N TYR A 31 -8.02 0.76 -22.35
CA TYR A 31 -8.93 1.04 -21.24
C TYR A 31 -10.02 2.05 -21.63
N GLU A 32 -9.71 3.09 -22.39
CA GLU A 32 -10.72 4.02 -22.93
C GLU A 32 -11.74 3.29 -23.84
N ALA A 33 -11.27 2.35 -24.66
CA ALA A 33 -12.14 1.61 -25.58
C ALA A 33 -12.98 0.52 -24.92
N LEU A 34 -12.43 -0.20 -23.94
CA LEU A 34 -13.01 -1.44 -23.40
C LEU A 34 -13.25 -1.43 -21.89
N ARG A 35 -12.93 -0.33 -21.21
CA ARG A 35 -12.91 -0.21 -19.73
C ARG A 35 -12.18 -1.37 -19.06
N SER A 36 -11.10 -1.83 -19.69
CA SER A 36 -10.28 -2.94 -19.21
C SER A 36 -8.84 -2.81 -19.72
N PHE A 37 -7.89 -3.29 -18.91
CA PHE A 37 -6.48 -3.32 -19.29
C PHE A 37 -6.18 -4.52 -20.20
N PRO A 38 -5.30 -4.36 -21.21
CA PRO A 38 -4.93 -5.46 -22.08
C PRO A 38 -4.12 -6.50 -21.31
N PRO A 39 -4.09 -7.78 -21.74
CA PRO A 39 -3.27 -8.79 -21.08
C PRO A 39 -1.79 -8.37 -20.96
N VAL A 40 -1.21 -8.55 -19.77
CA VAL A 40 0.20 -8.21 -19.49
C VAL A 40 1.14 -8.91 -20.49
N SER A 41 0.95 -10.22 -20.71
CA SER A 41 1.79 -11.02 -21.61
C SER A 41 1.77 -10.56 -23.06
N ALA A 42 0.74 -9.82 -23.49
CA ALA A 42 0.61 -9.31 -24.85
C ALA A 42 1.22 -7.92 -25.03
N THR A 43 1.51 -7.19 -23.94
CA THR A 43 1.82 -5.76 -23.99
C THR A 43 3.05 -5.33 -23.20
N VAL A 44 3.60 -6.25 -22.40
CA VAL A 44 4.74 -6.00 -21.53
C VAL A 44 5.74 -7.13 -21.66
N ASP A 45 6.96 -6.79 -22.06
CA ASP A 45 8.08 -7.73 -22.01
C ASP A 45 8.39 -8.05 -20.53
N LEU A 46 8.47 -9.33 -20.20
CA LEU A 46 8.83 -9.82 -18.87
C LEU A 46 10.28 -10.30 -18.90
N TRP A 47 11.08 -9.82 -17.94
CA TRP A 47 12.50 -10.13 -17.82
C TRP A 47 12.76 -10.89 -16.51
N PRO A 48 13.57 -11.96 -16.54
CA PRO A 48 13.93 -12.67 -15.33
C PRO A 48 14.76 -11.79 -14.40
N VAL A 49 14.43 -11.85 -13.10
CA VAL A 49 15.19 -11.19 -12.05
C VAL A 49 16.10 -12.21 -11.38
N PRO A 50 17.42 -12.00 -11.33
CA PRO A 50 18.33 -12.92 -10.67
C PRO A 50 18.10 -12.90 -9.15
N ALA A 51 18.21 -14.07 -8.51
CA ALA A 51 18.20 -14.15 -7.04
C ALA A 51 19.32 -13.28 -6.46
N GLY A 52 19.05 -12.64 -5.32
CA GLY A 52 19.94 -11.66 -4.70
C GLY A 52 19.95 -10.28 -5.38
N ALA A 53 19.15 -10.05 -6.44
CA ALA A 53 19.00 -8.73 -7.01
C ALA A 53 18.50 -7.71 -5.97
N VAL A 54 18.98 -6.47 -6.10
CA VAL A 54 18.51 -5.34 -5.30
C VAL A 54 17.42 -4.61 -6.07
N ILE A 55 16.22 -4.56 -5.49
CA ILE A 55 15.04 -3.89 -6.04
C ILE A 55 14.82 -2.56 -5.33
N ARG A 56 14.82 -1.47 -6.09
CA ARG A 56 14.47 -0.14 -5.57
C ARG A 56 12.97 0.04 -5.57
N THR A 57 12.40 0.35 -4.42
CA THR A 57 10.95 0.42 -4.22
C THR A 57 10.42 1.84 -4.03
N CYS A 58 11.31 2.85 -3.93
CA CYS A 58 10.91 4.23 -3.75
C CYS A 58 11.75 5.19 -4.60
N VAL A 59 11.09 6.12 -5.29
CA VAL A 59 11.75 7.15 -6.11
C VAL A 59 12.53 8.16 -5.25
N ALA A 60 12.09 8.40 -4.01
CA ALA A 60 12.71 9.39 -3.12
C ALA A 60 14.11 8.95 -2.65
N THR A 61 14.38 7.64 -2.64
CA THR A 61 15.66 7.06 -2.25
C THR A 61 16.48 6.54 -3.43
N ASP A 62 16.01 6.73 -4.67
CA ASP A 62 16.79 6.41 -5.87
C ASP A 62 17.75 7.55 -6.24
N LEU A 63 18.94 7.51 -5.65
CA LEU A 63 20.03 8.44 -5.89
C LEU A 63 20.87 8.10 -7.14
N GLN A 64 20.71 6.91 -7.72
CA GLN A 64 21.56 6.40 -8.80
C GLN A 64 20.80 6.30 -10.14
N ARG A 65 20.07 7.35 -10.51
CA ARG A 65 19.15 7.38 -11.65
C ARG A 65 19.79 7.07 -13.01
N ASN A 66 21.08 7.34 -13.16
CA ASN A 66 21.84 7.12 -14.40
C ASN A 66 22.46 5.71 -14.49
N VAL A 67 22.29 4.88 -13.47
CA VAL A 67 22.81 3.52 -13.43
C VAL A 67 21.67 2.53 -13.68
N PRO A 68 21.85 1.51 -14.55
CA PRO A 68 20.88 0.43 -14.70
C PRO A 68 20.64 -0.27 -13.36
N ALA A 69 19.37 -0.37 -12.95
CA ALA A 69 18.96 -1.08 -11.75
C ALA A 69 17.48 -1.49 -11.85
N TRP A 70 17.08 -2.45 -11.00
CA TRP A 70 15.68 -2.83 -10.79
C TRP A 70 14.95 -1.76 -9.96
N ARG A 71 13.83 -1.26 -10.47
CA ARG A 71 13.04 -0.16 -9.91
C ARG A 71 11.56 -0.50 -9.98
N SER A 72 11.02 -1.14 -8.94
CA SER A 72 9.63 -1.58 -8.91
C SER A 72 8.65 -0.40 -8.87
N TYR A 73 9.05 0.76 -8.34
CA TYR A 73 8.19 1.96 -8.32
C TYR A 73 7.83 2.49 -9.71
N PHE A 74 8.40 1.96 -10.81
CA PHE A 74 7.89 2.26 -12.14
C PHE A 74 6.52 1.61 -12.45
N VAL A 75 6.09 0.63 -11.66
CA VAL A 75 4.73 0.05 -11.73
C VAL A 75 3.69 1.10 -11.35
N SER A 76 3.80 1.73 -10.17
CA SER A 76 2.93 2.84 -9.80
C SER A 76 3.03 4.04 -10.76
N ARG A 77 4.23 4.33 -11.31
CA ARG A 77 4.36 5.37 -12.36
C ARG A 77 3.65 5.02 -13.66
N LEU A 78 3.51 3.73 -14.00
CA LEU A 78 2.70 3.31 -15.15
C LEU A 78 1.24 3.67 -14.93
N CYS A 79 0.69 3.39 -13.75
CA CYS A 79 -0.68 3.78 -13.42
C CYS A 79 -0.87 5.31 -13.49
N SER A 80 0.04 6.10 -12.89
CA SER A 80 -0.01 7.57 -12.99
C SER A 80 0.01 8.06 -14.45
N ALA A 81 0.89 7.50 -15.28
CA ALA A 81 0.99 7.86 -16.69
C ALA A 81 -0.25 7.44 -17.51
N ILE A 82 -0.97 6.39 -17.11
CA ILE A 82 -2.25 6.02 -17.70
C ILE A 82 -3.31 7.05 -17.33
N CYS A 83 -3.43 7.40 -16.03
CA CYS A 83 -4.39 8.39 -15.55
C CYS A 83 -4.19 9.76 -16.22
N GLU A 84 -2.94 10.21 -16.36
CA GLU A 84 -2.60 11.45 -17.08
C GLU A 84 -3.09 11.43 -18.54
N ARG A 85 -3.09 10.26 -19.18
CA ARG A 85 -3.56 10.10 -20.57
C ARG A 85 -5.07 10.02 -20.71
N LEU A 86 -5.78 9.72 -19.63
CA LEU A 86 -7.24 9.71 -19.56
C LEU A 86 -7.78 11.06 -19.07
N ASP A 87 -6.93 12.10 -19.09
CA ASP A 87 -7.21 13.46 -18.62
C ASP A 87 -7.65 13.50 -17.15
N GLY A 88 -7.18 12.57 -16.33
CA GLY A 88 -7.51 12.51 -14.90
C GLY A 88 -8.99 12.22 -14.59
N ARG A 89 -9.77 11.76 -15.57
CA ARG A 89 -11.14 11.28 -15.31
C ARG A 89 -11.10 9.91 -14.64
N ASP A 90 -12.04 9.68 -13.73
CA ASP A 90 -12.22 8.41 -13.01
C ASP A 90 -10.93 7.87 -12.37
N VAL A 91 -10.01 8.75 -11.93
CA VAL A 91 -8.67 8.36 -11.44
C VAL A 91 -8.75 7.25 -10.40
N ARG A 92 -9.69 7.34 -9.45
CA ARG A 92 -9.90 6.31 -8.41
C ARG A 92 -10.22 4.95 -9.01
N ASP A 93 -11.11 4.90 -9.99
CA ASP A 93 -11.56 3.66 -10.63
C ASP A 93 -10.44 3.08 -11.52
N VAL A 94 -9.72 3.93 -12.26
CA VAL A 94 -8.56 3.52 -13.05
C VAL A 94 -7.47 2.91 -12.16
N PHE A 95 -7.19 3.52 -11.01
CA PHE A 95 -6.24 2.99 -10.03
C PHE A 95 -6.69 1.64 -9.45
N LEU A 96 -7.98 1.51 -9.12
CA LEU A 96 -8.57 0.29 -8.59
C LEU A 96 -8.47 -0.86 -9.60
N ASP A 97 -8.87 -0.60 -10.84
CA ASP A 97 -8.81 -1.56 -11.94
C ASP A 97 -7.37 -1.93 -12.29
N PHE A 98 -6.45 -0.96 -12.24
CA PHE A 98 -5.04 -1.20 -12.52
C PHE A 98 -4.46 -2.15 -11.47
N GLU A 99 -4.68 -1.86 -10.19
CA GLU A 99 -4.22 -2.73 -9.11
C GLU A 99 -4.85 -4.13 -9.25
N ASN A 100 -6.16 -4.24 -9.51
CA ASN A 100 -6.82 -5.54 -9.75
C ASN A 100 -6.17 -6.33 -10.89
N HIS A 101 -5.78 -5.63 -11.95
CA HIS A 101 -5.16 -6.24 -13.11
C HIS A 101 -3.73 -6.73 -12.85
N VAL A 102 -2.94 -5.99 -12.06
CA VAL A 102 -1.52 -6.30 -11.86
C VAL A 102 -1.21 -7.09 -10.59
N VAL A 103 -2.07 -7.01 -9.56
CA VAL A 103 -1.82 -7.65 -8.27
C VAL A 103 -1.57 -9.18 -8.37
N PRO A 104 -2.16 -9.95 -9.31
CA PRO A 104 -1.88 -11.38 -9.41
C PRO A 104 -0.41 -11.72 -9.76
N PHE A 105 0.37 -10.76 -10.26
CA PHE A 105 1.79 -10.95 -10.60
C PHE A 105 2.68 -10.55 -9.42
N ALA A 106 3.83 -11.23 -9.23
CA ALA A 106 4.74 -10.95 -8.09
C ALA A 106 5.17 -9.47 -7.99
N TRP A 107 5.47 -8.83 -9.11
CA TRP A 107 5.84 -7.40 -9.15
C TRP A 107 4.66 -6.47 -8.83
N GLY A 108 3.43 -6.85 -9.19
CA GLY A 108 2.23 -6.09 -8.88
C GLY A 108 1.78 -6.29 -7.43
N ALA A 109 1.90 -7.50 -6.90
CA ALA A 109 1.70 -7.79 -5.48
C ALA A 109 2.67 -6.98 -4.61
N LEU A 110 3.95 -6.92 -5.01
CA LEU A 110 4.97 -6.10 -4.35
C LEU A 110 4.63 -4.60 -4.40
N ASP A 111 4.29 -4.05 -5.57
CA ASP A 111 3.92 -2.62 -5.70
C ASP A 111 2.66 -2.30 -4.90
N ALA A 112 1.61 -3.14 -4.97
CA ALA A 112 0.38 -2.95 -4.22
C ALA A 112 0.61 -2.95 -2.69
N ALA A 113 1.53 -3.80 -2.21
CA ALA A 113 1.90 -3.86 -0.80
C ALA A 113 2.62 -2.59 -0.30
N ILE A 114 3.45 -1.96 -1.13
CA ILE A 114 4.40 -0.91 -0.67
C ILE A 114 4.14 0.50 -1.21
N ALA A 115 3.62 0.63 -2.42
CA ALA A 115 3.32 1.93 -3.03
C ALA A 115 2.03 2.52 -2.46
N GLN A 116 1.06 1.65 -2.14
CA GLN A 116 -0.18 1.98 -1.42
C GLN A 116 -0.92 3.21 -2.02
N ALA A 117 -0.93 3.31 -3.36
CA ALA A 117 -1.44 4.47 -4.11
C ALA A 117 -2.97 4.54 -4.22
N VAL A 118 -3.68 3.48 -3.83
CA VAL A 118 -5.16 3.37 -3.88
C VAL A 118 -5.71 3.33 -2.47
N THR A 119 -7.00 3.65 -2.31
CA THR A 119 -7.76 3.54 -1.05
C THR A 119 -7.38 2.29 -0.27
N ARG A 120 -6.99 2.49 0.99
CA ARG A 120 -6.60 1.44 1.91
C ARG A 120 -7.82 0.99 2.71
N THR A 121 -8.82 0.43 2.04
CA THR A 121 -9.89 -0.25 2.79
C THR A 121 -9.35 -1.54 3.41
N ARG A 122 -9.95 -1.98 4.52
CA ARG A 122 -9.65 -3.27 5.15
C ARG A 122 -9.70 -4.42 4.13
N SER A 123 -10.77 -4.50 3.36
CA SER A 123 -10.95 -5.56 2.35
C SER A 123 -9.83 -5.57 1.30
N ARG A 124 -9.36 -4.38 0.87
CA ARG A 124 -8.25 -4.27 -0.09
C ARG A 124 -6.92 -4.67 0.53
N GLN A 125 -6.66 -4.30 1.78
CA GLN A 125 -5.45 -4.74 2.47
C GLN A 125 -5.39 -6.26 2.62
N ALA A 126 -6.52 -6.91 2.91
CA ALA A 126 -6.60 -8.36 2.96
C ALA A 126 -6.18 -9.02 1.63
N ILE A 127 -6.67 -8.49 0.50
CA ILE A 127 -6.29 -8.95 -0.86
C ILE A 127 -4.79 -8.76 -1.11
N ARG A 128 -4.25 -7.56 -0.81
CA ARG A 128 -2.83 -7.24 -1.01
C ARG A 128 -1.92 -8.19 -0.23
N ILE A 129 -2.22 -8.39 1.06
CA ILE A 129 -1.43 -9.27 1.92
C ILE A 129 -1.49 -10.71 1.43
N ARG A 130 -2.68 -11.23 1.08
CA ARG A 130 -2.80 -12.58 0.52
C ARG A 130 -1.97 -12.76 -0.72
N THR A 131 -2.06 -11.81 -1.64
CA THR A 131 -1.37 -11.94 -2.93
C THR A 131 0.13 -11.81 -2.76
N LEU A 132 0.58 -10.96 -1.82
CA LEU A 132 1.97 -10.92 -1.40
C LEU A 132 2.43 -12.28 -0.81
N LEU A 133 1.62 -12.90 0.05
CA LEU A 133 1.93 -14.21 0.65
C LEU A 133 2.02 -15.32 -0.42
N LEU A 134 1.17 -15.29 -1.46
CA LEU A 134 1.26 -16.22 -2.59
C LEU A 134 2.60 -16.14 -3.33
N HIS A 135 3.20 -14.96 -3.38
CA HIS A 135 4.49 -14.69 -4.03
C HIS A 135 5.66 -14.60 -3.05
N TRP A 136 5.46 -14.97 -1.78
CA TRP A 136 6.41 -14.67 -0.71
C TRP A 136 7.79 -15.26 -0.96
N GLU A 137 7.87 -16.56 -1.20
CA GLU A 137 9.15 -17.28 -1.39
C GLU A 137 9.95 -16.69 -2.56
N ALA A 138 9.25 -16.42 -3.67
CA ALA A 138 9.80 -15.80 -4.86
C ALA A 138 10.40 -14.40 -4.55
N LEU A 139 9.63 -13.55 -3.89
CA LEU A 139 10.04 -12.18 -3.54
C LEU A 139 11.13 -12.17 -2.45
N ALA A 140 11.09 -13.11 -1.51
CA ALA A 140 12.08 -13.22 -0.42
C ALA A 140 13.50 -13.51 -0.92
N SER A 141 13.66 -13.93 -2.18
CA SER A 141 14.96 -14.13 -2.82
C SER A 141 15.70 -12.83 -3.16
N PHE A 142 15.07 -11.66 -2.98
CA PHE A 142 15.63 -10.35 -3.30
C PHE A 142 15.98 -9.53 -2.07
N GLN A 143 16.74 -8.45 -2.31
CA GLN A 143 16.94 -7.38 -1.34
C GLN A 143 16.27 -6.10 -1.82
N TYR A 144 15.94 -5.21 -0.88
CA TYR A 144 15.12 -4.04 -1.17
C TYR A 144 15.73 -2.76 -0.63
N VAL A 145 15.69 -1.69 -1.43
CA VAL A 145 16.03 -0.33 -0.99
C VAL A 145 14.80 0.54 -1.17
N GLY A 146 14.34 1.18 -0.09
CA GLY A 146 13.03 1.83 -0.04
C GLY A 146 13.00 3.05 0.87
N ARG A 147 11.83 3.34 1.45
CA ARG A 147 11.64 4.49 2.35
C ARG A 147 12.34 4.32 3.70
N ALA A 148 12.54 3.08 4.14
CA ALA A 148 13.19 2.77 5.41
C ALA A 148 14.69 3.13 5.45
N GLY A 149 15.34 3.37 4.29
CA GLY A 149 16.74 3.74 4.23
C GLY A 149 17.41 3.40 2.90
N LEU A 150 18.71 3.72 2.81
CA LEU A 150 19.54 3.46 1.63
C LEU A 150 20.22 2.09 1.65
N THR A 151 20.19 1.39 2.78
CA THR A 151 20.77 0.05 2.93
C THR A 151 19.79 -1.00 2.44
N PRO A 152 20.23 -2.00 1.65
CA PRO A 152 19.39 -3.12 1.26
C PRO A 152 18.86 -3.89 2.48
N VAL A 153 17.57 -4.20 2.48
CA VAL A 153 16.88 -4.98 3.53
C VAL A 153 16.18 -6.21 2.95
N SER A 154 15.80 -7.17 3.80
CA SER A 154 15.01 -8.34 3.40
C SER A 154 13.56 -7.95 3.07
N LEU A 155 12.83 -8.86 2.40
CA LEU A 155 11.38 -8.70 2.21
C LEU A 155 10.66 -8.54 3.54
N GLU A 156 11.03 -9.34 4.55
CA GLU A 156 10.42 -9.28 5.88
C GLU A 156 10.55 -7.88 6.50
N ALA A 157 11.75 -7.30 6.48
CA ALA A 157 11.99 -5.97 7.02
C ALA A 157 11.21 -4.89 6.24
N LEU A 158 11.15 -5.00 4.91
CA LEU A 158 10.34 -4.10 4.08
C LEU A 158 8.85 -4.18 4.44
N VAL A 159 8.32 -5.38 4.58
CA VAL A 159 6.91 -5.62 4.89
C VAL A 159 6.57 -5.16 6.31
N ARG A 160 7.44 -5.38 7.30
CA ARG A 160 7.26 -4.84 8.66
C ARG A 160 7.22 -3.31 8.65
N HIS A 161 8.05 -2.66 7.85
CA HIS A 161 8.03 -1.22 7.72
C HIS A 161 6.69 -0.70 7.16
N HIS A 162 6.16 -1.35 6.13
CA HIS A 162 4.92 -0.92 5.48
C HIS A 162 3.62 -1.34 6.19
N TYR A 163 3.65 -2.43 6.95
CA TYR A 163 2.47 -3.01 7.60
C TYR A 163 2.53 -2.99 9.13
N GLY A 164 3.59 -2.48 9.76
CA GLY A 164 3.75 -2.53 11.23
C GLY A 164 2.56 -1.94 12.01
N GLY A 165 2.05 -0.79 11.56
CA GLY A 165 0.85 -0.18 12.14
C GLY A 165 -0.40 -1.05 11.95
N LEU A 166 -0.62 -1.55 10.74
CA LEU A 166 -1.74 -2.45 10.42
C LEU A 166 -1.68 -3.77 11.21
N LEU A 167 -0.49 -4.34 11.39
CA LEU A 167 -0.32 -5.58 12.16
C LEU A 167 -0.51 -5.35 13.65
N THR A 168 -0.09 -4.20 14.18
CA THR A 168 -0.38 -3.81 15.57
C THR A 168 -1.89 -3.71 15.78
N MET A 169 -2.57 -3.05 14.84
CA MET A 169 -4.02 -2.87 14.82
C MET A 169 -4.79 -4.20 14.78
N TRP A 170 -4.40 -5.13 13.91
CA TRP A 170 -5.17 -6.35 13.63
C TRP A 170 -4.69 -7.60 14.35
N SER A 171 -3.43 -7.66 14.80
CA SER A 171 -2.84 -8.85 15.42
C SER A 171 -2.32 -8.60 16.85
N GLY A 172 -2.17 -7.35 17.28
CA GLY A 172 -1.70 -7.00 18.64
C GLY A 172 -0.24 -7.36 18.95
N ALA A 173 0.46 -8.08 18.06
CA ALA A 173 1.85 -8.48 18.21
C ALA A 173 2.66 -8.12 16.96
N ALA A 174 3.71 -7.33 17.14
CA ALA A 174 4.67 -6.99 16.10
C ALA A 174 5.84 -7.99 15.98
N GLY A 175 5.86 -9.05 16.81
CA GLY A 175 6.96 -10.02 16.90
C GLY A 175 6.58 -11.43 16.43
N GLY A 176 7.58 -12.24 16.09
CA GLY A 176 7.41 -13.64 15.66
C GLY A 176 7.44 -13.83 14.14
N ASP A 177 6.93 -14.97 13.66
CA ASP A 177 6.83 -15.30 12.23
C ASP A 177 5.87 -14.34 11.52
N LEU A 178 6.44 -13.46 10.68
CA LEU A 178 5.69 -12.43 9.98
C LEU A 178 4.61 -13.01 9.06
N GLN A 179 4.87 -14.14 8.39
CA GLN A 179 3.91 -14.72 7.47
C GLN A 179 2.67 -15.22 8.22
N ALA A 180 2.88 -15.89 9.36
CA ALA A 180 1.79 -16.30 10.25
C ALA A 180 1.01 -15.10 10.80
N THR A 181 1.71 -14.02 11.21
CA THR A 181 1.05 -12.78 11.68
C THR A 181 0.22 -12.14 10.58
N LEU A 182 0.74 -12.03 9.36
CA LEU A 182 0.03 -11.49 8.20
C LEU A 182 -1.23 -12.31 7.88
N LEU A 183 -1.12 -13.63 7.88
CA LEU A 183 -2.25 -14.52 7.64
C LEU A 183 -3.33 -14.37 8.72
N SER A 184 -2.93 -14.29 9.99
CA SER A 184 -3.84 -14.03 11.10
C SER A 184 -4.54 -12.68 10.97
N ALA A 185 -3.80 -11.62 10.61
CA ALA A 185 -4.37 -10.29 10.36
C ALA A 185 -5.42 -10.34 9.25
N VAL A 186 -5.14 -11.03 8.14
CA VAL A 186 -6.10 -11.22 7.04
C VAL A 186 -7.37 -11.93 7.52
N SER A 187 -7.24 -13.04 8.24
CA SER A 187 -8.40 -13.78 8.76
C SER A 187 -9.26 -12.91 9.69
N ARG A 188 -8.62 -12.12 10.55
CA ARG A 188 -9.32 -11.19 11.45
C ARG A 188 -9.99 -10.06 10.69
N MET A 189 -9.29 -9.46 9.72
CA MET A 189 -9.86 -8.43 8.86
C MET A 189 -11.15 -8.95 8.24
N GLU A 190 -11.14 -10.08 7.55
CA GLU A 190 -12.29 -10.56 6.79
C GLU A 190 -13.50 -10.99 7.62
N GLY A 191 -13.26 -11.53 8.81
CA GLY A 191 -14.31 -11.94 9.73
C GLY A 191 -14.82 -10.82 10.65
N ALA A 192 -14.20 -9.63 10.61
CA ALA A 192 -14.48 -8.58 11.58
C ALA A 192 -15.91 -8.04 11.47
N THR A 193 -16.60 -8.05 12.60
CA THR A 193 -17.82 -7.27 12.82
C THR A 193 -17.50 -5.77 12.89
N GLN A 194 -18.51 -4.91 12.77
CA GLN A 194 -18.31 -3.46 12.96
C GLN A 194 -17.75 -3.10 14.34
N ALA A 195 -18.13 -3.84 15.39
CA ALA A 195 -17.58 -3.63 16.73
C ALA A 195 -16.07 -3.93 16.77
N GLU A 196 -15.65 -5.06 16.21
CA GLU A 196 -14.24 -5.44 16.14
C GLU A 196 -13.42 -4.50 15.26
N MET A 197 -14.00 -3.97 14.17
CA MET A 197 -13.36 -2.92 13.36
C MET A 197 -13.09 -1.67 14.19
N ARG A 198 -14.08 -1.19 14.97
CA ARG A 198 -13.91 -0.02 15.85
C ARG A 198 -12.83 -0.28 16.89
N ASP A 199 -12.85 -1.43 17.57
CA ASP A 199 -11.83 -1.78 18.55
C ASP A 199 -10.42 -1.80 17.94
N ALA A 200 -10.25 -2.39 16.75
CA ALA A 200 -8.98 -2.38 16.03
C ALA A 200 -8.52 -0.94 15.72
N ILE A 201 -9.41 -0.11 15.17
CA ILE A 201 -9.10 1.29 14.86
C ILE A 201 -8.65 2.02 16.13
N VAL A 202 -9.38 1.87 17.25
CA VAL A 202 -9.03 2.53 18.52
C VAL A 202 -7.64 2.13 19.02
N ILE A 203 -7.25 0.86 18.90
CA ILE A 203 -5.88 0.42 19.25
C ILE A 203 -4.84 1.28 18.51
N ARG A 204 -5.03 1.48 17.20
CA ARG A 204 -4.09 2.27 16.40
C ARG A 204 -4.19 3.77 16.68
N LEU A 205 -5.39 4.31 16.88
CA LEU A 205 -5.58 5.71 17.24
C LEU A 205 -4.89 6.07 18.55
N LEU A 206 -5.03 5.23 19.58
CA LEU A 206 -4.37 5.42 20.87
C LEU A 206 -2.85 5.41 20.74
N ASP A 207 -2.31 4.45 19.96
CA ASP A 207 -0.88 4.37 19.68
C ASP A 207 -0.37 5.62 18.96
N LEU A 208 -1.05 6.08 17.91
CA LEU A 208 -0.69 7.30 17.18
C LEU A 208 -0.78 8.55 18.05
N ALA A 209 -1.84 8.70 18.84
CA ALA A 209 -1.99 9.83 19.76
C ALA A 209 -0.87 9.87 20.81
N GLY A 210 -0.37 8.71 21.27
CA GLY A 210 0.77 8.63 22.18
C GLY A 210 2.08 9.16 21.60
N HIS A 211 2.25 9.04 20.28
CA HIS A 211 3.48 9.41 19.57
C HIS A 211 3.47 10.82 18.97
N ASP A 212 2.30 11.43 18.73
CA ASP A 212 2.21 12.81 18.21
C ASP A 212 2.18 13.85 19.34
N ASP A 213 3.27 14.62 19.48
CA ASP A 213 3.43 15.63 20.52
C ASP A 213 2.34 16.73 20.49
N ARG A 214 1.69 16.95 19.34
CA ARG A 214 0.62 17.96 19.19
C ARG A 214 -0.71 17.48 19.75
N LEU A 215 -0.94 16.17 19.75
CA LEU A 215 -2.18 15.55 20.23
C LEU A 215 -2.10 15.17 21.71
N ARG A 216 -0.89 14.89 22.21
CA ARG A 216 -0.60 14.47 23.59
C ARG A 216 -1.26 15.31 24.70
N PRO A 217 -1.45 16.63 24.58
CA PRO A 217 -2.11 17.41 25.64
C PRO A 217 -3.60 17.09 25.82
N ASN A 218 -4.27 16.57 24.79
CA ASN A 218 -5.70 16.30 24.83
C ASN A 218 -6.00 14.91 25.42
N ARG A 219 -6.41 14.87 26.69
CA ARG A 219 -6.70 13.63 27.41
C ARG A 219 -7.79 12.77 26.77
N CYS A 220 -8.77 13.37 26.08
CA CYS A 220 -9.86 12.62 25.44
C CYS A 220 -9.37 11.73 24.29
N LEU A 221 -8.31 12.13 23.58
CA LEU A 221 -7.71 11.32 22.50
C LEU A 221 -6.95 10.09 23.02
N HIS A 222 -6.73 10.02 24.33
CA HIS A 222 -6.13 8.88 25.01
C HIS A 222 -7.17 8.03 25.74
N ASP A 223 -8.46 8.36 25.62
CA ASP A 223 -9.57 7.64 26.22
C ASP A 223 -10.20 6.67 25.21
N LYS A 224 -10.11 5.38 25.51
CA LYS A 224 -10.66 4.31 24.67
C LYS A 224 -12.18 4.46 24.47
N GLU A 225 -12.93 4.73 25.54
CA GLU A 225 -14.39 4.79 25.51
C GLU A 225 -14.87 6.01 24.72
N TRP A 226 -14.16 7.13 24.87
CA TRP A 226 -14.43 8.34 24.10
C TRP A 226 -14.23 8.11 22.60
N LEU A 227 -13.11 7.49 22.20
CA LEU A 227 -12.84 7.17 20.79
C LEU A 227 -13.86 6.18 20.21
N LEU A 228 -14.25 5.16 20.97
CA LEU A 228 -15.31 4.23 20.57
C LEU A 228 -16.63 4.97 20.31
N THR A 229 -16.98 5.94 21.15
CA THR A 229 -18.18 6.76 20.99
C THR A 229 -18.13 7.59 19.70
N LYS A 230 -16.97 8.18 19.37
CA LYS A 230 -16.79 8.90 18.10
C LYS A 230 -16.93 7.99 16.89
N LEU A 231 -16.29 6.82 16.91
CA LEU A 231 -16.37 5.85 15.83
C LEU A 231 -17.75 5.18 15.69
N ALA A 232 -18.59 5.19 16.72
CA ALA A 232 -19.97 4.73 16.64
C ALA A 232 -20.83 5.63 15.74
N SER A 233 -20.48 6.92 15.64
CA SER A 233 -21.16 7.91 14.79
C SER A 233 -20.59 8.01 13.37
N THR A 234 -19.48 7.33 13.09
CA THR A 234 -18.84 7.30 11.78
C THR A 234 -19.62 6.43 10.80
N ASP A 235 -19.74 6.90 9.56
CA ASP A 235 -20.37 6.12 8.50
C ASP A 235 -19.54 4.88 8.13
N GLU A 236 -20.20 3.90 7.52
CA GLU A 236 -19.56 2.63 7.17
C GLU A 236 -18.40 2.78 6.16
N PRO A 237 -18.49 3.63 5.11
CA PRO A 237 -17.38 3.84 4.19
C PRO A 237 -16.11 4.38 4.87
N LEU A 238 -16.23 5.41 5.73
CA LEU A 238 -15.07 5.94 6.45
C LEU A 238 -14.54 4.91 7.45
N LEU A 239 -15.42 4.17 8.13
CA LEU A 239 -15.00 3.10 9.03
C LEU A 239 -14.15 2.04 8.31
N GLU A 240 -14.57 1.60 7.13
CA GLU A 240 -13.86 0.62 6.30
C GLU A 240 -12.51 1.18 5.76
N GLU A 241 -12.43 2.49 5.47
CA GLU A 241 -11.17 3.16 5.13
C GLU A 241 -10.20 3.24 6.32
N LEU A 242 -10.67 3.64 7.51
CA LEU A 242 -9.85 3.66 8.73
C LEU A 242 -9.39 2.25 9.12
N ALA A 243 -10.26 1.26 8.92
CA ALA A 243 -10.01 -0.15 9.19
C ALA A 243 -8.84 -0.73 8.36
N GLY A 244 -8.48 -0.12 7.22
CA GLY A 244 -7.32 -0.56 6.45
C GLY A 244 -5.99 0.11 6.85
N GLY A 245 -5.95 0.79 7.99
CA GLY A 245 -4.72 1.12 8.73
C GLY A 245 -3.81 2.14 8.04
N ASP A 246 -4.38 3.10 7.31
CA ASP A 246 -3.62 4.24 6.80
C ASP A 246 -3.35 5.24 7.92
N ASP A 247 -2.10 5.30 8.39
CA ASP A 247 -1.70 6.24 9.45
C ASP A 247 -2.04 7.70 9.11
N GLY A 248 -1.96 8.11 7.83
CA GLY A 248 -2.33 9.46 7.43
C GLY A 248 -3.81 9.74 7.64
N LYS A 249 -4.67 8.80 7.26
CA LYS A 249 -6.13 8.91 7.48
C LYS A 249 -6.52 8.83 8.95
N LEU A 250 -5.86 7.94 9.70
CA LEU A 250 -6.06 7.80 11.14
C LEU A 250 -5.64 9.07 11.90
N LEU A 251 -4.51 9.68 11.51
CA LEU A 251 -4.07 10.97 12.04
C LEU A 251 -5.05 12.09 11.68
N THR A 252 -5.55 12.14 10.43
CA THR A 252 -6.60 13.09 10.05
C THR A 252 -7.83 12.94 10.95
N ALA A 253 -8.32 11.72 11.16
CA ALA A 253 -9.45 11.47 12.05
C ALA A 253 -9.17 11.94 13.50
N LEU A 254 -7.94 11.74 14.02
CA LEU A 254 -7.56 12.26 15.33
C LEU A 254 -7.60 13.79 15.41
N TYR A 255 -7.14 14.48 14.37
CA TYR A 255 -7.22 15.95 14.32
C TYR A 255 -8.65 16.45 14.27
N ASP A 256 -9.51 15.80 13.47
CA ASP A 256 -10.93 16.14 13.39
C ASP A 256 -11.61 15.93 14.75
N PHE A 257 -11.26 14.84 15.45
CA PHE A 257 -11.73 14.56 16.80
C PHE A 257 -11.24 15.57 17.85
N ASP A 258 -9.97 15.98 17.77
CA ASP A 258 -9.37 17.01 18.63
C ASP A 258 -10.10 18.35 18.44
N GLU A 259 -10.30 18.78 17.19
CA GLU A 259 -10.99 20.02 16.85
C GLU A 259 -12.43 20.02 17.38
N ALA A 260 -13.18 18.93 17.14
CA ALA A 260 -14.54 18.77 17.66
C ALA A 260 -14.61 18.75 19.20
N SER A 261 -13.55 18.30 19.88
CA SER A 261 -13.49 18.31 21.35
C SER A 261 -13.28 19.72 21.92
N ARG A 262 -12.63 20.61 21.16
CA ARG A 262 -12.37 22.00 21.56
C ARG A 262 -13.55 22.92 21.27
N ASN A 263 -14.36 22.60 20.26
CA ASN A 263 -15.57 23.33 19.88
C ASN A 263 -16.81 22.43 19.92
N PRO A 264 -17.36 22.10 21.11
CA PRO A 264 -18.54 21.24 21.23
C PRO A 264 -19.85 21.86 20.67
N ASN A 265 -19.81 23.11 20.20
CA ASN A 265 -20.96 23.86 19.67
C ASN A 265 -20.83 24.23 18.16
N ALA A 266 -19.80 23.73 17.48
CA ALA A 266 -19.62 23.89 16.02
C ALA A 266 -20.20 22.68 15.29
#